data_AF-A0A8X6Q4H3-F1
#
_entry.id   AF-A0A8X6Q4H3-F1
#
_cell.length_a   1.000
_cell.length_b   1.000
_cell.length_c   1.000
_cell.angle_alpha   90.00
_cell.angle_beta   90.00
_cell.angle_gamma   90.00
#
_symmetry.space_group_name_H-M   'P 1'
#
loop_
_entity.id
_entity.type
_entity.pdbx_description
1 polymer ?
#
loop_
_entity_poly.entity_id
_entity_poly.type
_entity_poly.pdbx_seq_one_letter_code
_entity_poly.pdbx_strand_id
1 'polypeptide(L)'
;MDKTISLILKAIAKKLLSRIISIDRGKLTSRVALIRKRHKTSLEMGSEYGYIQCVKKHIVTKTQGESIFTYDIEEGDKTCQCTIRCEECNICIHSFSCSCVDYCVRFIICKHIHFIHKESSVGEISVETRREDLEHSNHNIVVDENYNEKHEIENDAIVPTLHNVSLDAAIHNTLTVMKNLERGLRNVKSVDEVCEIQRTLIALERRVNSSESMTNLSGLPVAQRKVACAPSNKSIEQQRRFVIKKENFLSKTEVAKQMYRNIKNKNDCY
;
A
#
# COMPACT_ATOMS: atom_id res chain seq x y z
N MET A 1 -19.44 -29.14 25.91
CA MET A 1 -18.10 -28.73 25.42
C MET A 1 -18.15 -28.15 24.01
N ASP A 2 -19.19 -28.40 23.22
CA ASP A 2 -19.21 -27.99 21.79
C ASP A 2 -19.44 -26.49 21.58
N LYS A 3 -20.09 -25.80 22.52
CA LYS A 3 -20.33 -24.36 22.43
C LYS A 3 -19.03 -23.56 22.44
N THR A 4 -18.08 -23.91 23.30
CA THR A 4 -16.77 -23.26 23.38
C THR A 4 -15.93 -23.53 22.12
N ILE A 5 -15.95 -24.76 21.62
CA ILE A 5 -15.29 -25.12 20.36
C ILE A 5 -15.90 -24.33 19.19
N SER A 6 -17.23 -24.22 19.11
CA SER A 6 -17.90 -23.43 18.06
C SER A 6 -17.55 -21.95 18.09
N LEU A 7 -17.38 -21.38 19.30
CA LEU A 7 -17.00 -19.98 19.47
C LEU A 7 -15.55 -19.74 19.05
N ILE A 8 -14.65 -20.66 19.39
CA ILE A 8 -13.25 -20.61 18.98
C ILE A 8 -13.14 -20.71 17.45
N LEU A 9 -13.83 -21.66 16.83
CA LEU A 9 -13.83 -21.83 15.37
C LEU A 9 -14.39 -20.60 14.65
N LYS A 10 -15.48 -19.99 15.15
CA LYS A 10 -16.01 -18.73 14.61
C LYS A 10 -15.03 -17.56 14.77
N ALA A 11 -14.33 -17.47 15.89
CA ALA A 11 -13.33 -16.44 16.11
C ALA A 11 -12.12 -16.60 15.16
N ILE A 12 -11.66 -17.83 14.95
CA ILE A 12 -10.59 -18.16 14.00
C ILE A 12 -11.04 -17.82 12.58
N ALA A 13 -12.20 -18.29 12.14
CA ALA A 13 -12.74 -18.01 10.81
C ALA A 13 -12.88 -16.50 10.54
N LYS A 14 -13.43 -15.75 11.51
CA LYS A 14 -13.55 -14.28 11.42
C LYS A 14 -12.19 -13.61 11.27
N LYS A 15 -11.17 -14.07 11.99
CA LYS A 15 -9.81 -13.51 11.95
C LYS A 15 -9.08 -13.85 10.64
N LEU A 16 -9.25 -15.07 10.13
CA LEU A 16 -8.71 -15.49 8.84
C LEU A 16 -9.36 -14.73 7.68
N LEU A 17 -10.69 -14.62 7.67
CA LEU A 17 -11.42 -13.84 6.67
C LEU A 17 -11.04 -12.36 6.71
N SER A 18 -10.93 -11.77 7.90
CA SER A 18 -10.50 -10.38 8.06
C SER A 18 -9.08 -10.16 7.51
N ARG A 19 -8.18 -11.14 7.64
CA ARG A 19 -6.83 -11.10 7.08
C ARG A 19 -6.86 -11.20 5.56
N ILE A 20 -7.64 -12.12 4.98
CA ILE A 20 -7.81 -12.26 3.53
C ILE A 20 -8.39 -10.97 2.95
N ILE A 21 -9.47 -10.45 3.54
CA ILE A 21 -10.09 -9.19 3.15
C ILE A 21 -9.10 -8.02 3.26
N SER A 22 -8.26 -7.96 4.28
CA SER A 22 -7.23 -6.91 4.41
C SER A 22 -6.11 -7.01 3.37
N ILE A 23 -5.78 -8.23 2.93
CA ILE A 23 -4.80 -8.47 1.86
C ILE A 23 -5.40 -8.04 0.51
N ASP A 24 -6.69 -8.36 0.30
CA ASP A 24 -7.44 -8.10 -0.93
C ASP A 24 -7.84 -6.61 -1.08
N ARG A 25 -8.21 -5.94 0.02
CA ARG A 25 -8.77 -4.56 0.03
C ARG A 25 -7.77 -3.40 -0.07
N GLY A 26 -6.48 -3.61 -0.36
CA GLY A 26 -5.63 -2.46 -0.78
C GLY A 26 -4.31 -2.21 -0.06
N LYS A 27 -3.68 -3.22 0.54
CA LYS A 27 -2.23 -3.11 0.85
C LYS A 27 -1.38 -3.09 -0.42
N LEU A 28 -1.82 -3.78 -1.47
CA LEU A 28 -1.14 -3.75 -2.75
C LEU A 28 -1.32 -2.38 -3.43
N THR A 29 -2.55 -1.85 -3.47
CA THR A 29 -2.83 -0.53 -4.08
C THR A 29 -2.09 0.60 -3.37
N SER A 30 -2.03 0.61 -2.04
CA SER A 30 -1.26 1.61 -1.29
C SER A 30 0.25 1.51 -1.52
N ARG A 31 0.81 0.29 -1.64
CA ARG A 31 2.22 0.09 -1.99
C ARG A 31 2.51 0.52 -3.43
N VAL A 32 1.65 0.18 -4.38
CA VAL A 32 1.76 0.61 -5.79
C VAL A 32 1.64 2.14 -5.90
N ALA A 33 0.70 2.75 -5.17
CA ALA A 33 0.57 4.21 -5.11
C ALA A 33 1.85 4.87 -4.54
N LEU A 34 2.46 4.27 -3.53
CA LEU A 34 3.71 4.76 -2.97
C LEU A 34 4.88 4.58 -3.95
N ILE A 35 4.93 3.46 -4.69
CA ILE A 35 5.90 3.25 -5.78
C ILE A 35 5.74 4.35 -6.85
N ARG A 36 4.52 4.64 -7.30
CA ARG A 36 4.25 5.74 -8.25
C ARG A 36 4.69 7.09 -7.69
N LYS A 37 4.45 7.36 -6.41
CA LYS A 37 4.94 8.59 -5.76
C LYS A 37 6.47 8.67 -5.75
N ARG A 38 7.16 7.56 -5.45
CA ARG A 38 8.63 7.51 -5.47
C ARG A 38 9.20 7.64 -6.88
N HIS A 39 8.51 7.09 -7.88
CA HIS A 39 8.84 7.29 -9.28
C HIS A 39 8.84 8.79 -9.64
N LYS A 40 7.74 9.50 -9.36
CA LYS A 40 7.65 10.95 -9.60
C LYS A 40 8.76 11.74 -8.90
N THR A 41 9.02 11.44 -7.61
CA THR A 41 10.12 12.08 -6.88
C THR A 41 11.48 11.82 -7.51
N SER A 42 11.70 10.67 -8.16
CA SER A 42 12.97 10.39 -8.83
C SER A 42 13.17 11.20 -10.11
N LEU A 43 12.08 11.64 -10.76
CA LEU A 43 12.15 12.50 -11.94
C LEU A 43 12.58 13.92 -11.54
N GLU A 44 12.22 14.35 -10.33
CA GLU A 44 12.59 15.63 -9.73
C GLU A 44 14.00 15.63 -9.12
N MET A 45 14.66 14.46 -9.02
CA MET A 45 16.04 14.38 -8.52
C MET A 45 16.98 15.02 -9.55
N GLY A 46 17.57 16.15 -9.19
CA GLY A 46 18.44 16.95 -10.05
C GLY A 46 19.93 16.80 -9.72
N SER A 47 20.68 17.85 -10.01
CA SER A 47 22.15 17.93 -9.87
C SER A 47 22.67 17.77 -8.44
N GLU A 48 21.81 17.85 -7.43
CA GLU A 48 22.16 17.60 -6.03
C GLU A 48 22.40 16.12 -5.72
N TYR A 49 22.03 15.23 -6.65
CA TYR A 49 22.30 13.81 -6.56
C TYR A 49 23.44 13.41 -7.49
N GLY A 50 24.41 12.68 -6.94
CA GLY A 50 25.45 12.01 -7.71
C GLY A 50 25.10 10.55 -7.96
N TYR A 51 25.57 10.02 -9.08
CA TYR A 51 25.44 8.61 -9.45
C TYR A 51 26.82 8.03 -9.77
N ILE A 52 27.13 6.89 -9.16
CA ILE A 52 28.36 6.13 -9.44
C ILE A 52 27.97 4.68 -9.68
N GLN A 53 28.33 4.16 -10.85
CA GLN A 53 28.13 2.76 -11.21
C GLN A 53 29.42 1.97 -11.00
N CYS A 54 29.34 0.94 -10.17
CA CYS A 54 30.30 -0.16 -10.08
C CYS A 54 29.67 -1.42 -10.70
N VAL A 55 30.47 -2.43 -11.01
CA VAL A 55 30.07 -3.63 -11.79
C VAL A 55 28.68 -4.19 -11.49
N LYS A 56 28.35 -4.42 -10.21
CA LYS A 56 27.02 -4.91 -9.75
C LYS A 56 26.40 -4.06 -8.63
N LYS A 57 27.02 -2.92 -8.35
CA LYS A 57 26.66 -2.06 -7.22
C LYS A 57 26.60 -0.63 -7.70
N HIS A 58 25.56 0.07 -7.32
CA HIS A 58 25.30 1.45 -7.66
C HIS A 58 25.32 2.27 -6.38
N ILE A 59 25.90 3.46 -6.43
CA ILE A 59 25.94 4.38 -5.30
C ILE A 59 25.27 5.67 -5.74
N VAL A 60 24.24 6.07 -4.99
CA VAL A 60 23.59 7.37 -5.14
C VAL A 60 24.01 8.24 -3.98
N THR A 61 24.60 9.40 -4.28
CA THR A 61 24.95 10.39 -3.27
C THR A 61 23.95 11.53 -3.29
N LYS A 62 23.70 12.15 -2.14
CA LYS A 62 22.93 13.39 -2.01
C LYS A 62 23.73 14.38 -1.20
N THR A 63 24.02 15.53 -1.79
CA THR A 63 24.66 16.63 -1.07
C THR A 63 23.57 17.50 -0.43
N GLN A 64 23.66 17.72 0.88
CA GLN A 64 22.76 18.59 1.61
C GLN A 64 23.57 19.46 2.57
N GLY A 65 23.83 20.70 2.14
CA GLY A 65 24.77 21.59 2.83
C GLY A 65 26.17 20.99 2.82
N GLU A 66 26.78 20.91 4.01
CA GLU A 66 28.13 20.32 4.20
C GLU A 66 28.11 18.79 4.33
N SER A 67 26.94 18.16 4.41
CA SER A 67 26.80 16.71 4.61
C SER A 67 26.51 15.98 3.30
N ILE A 68 27.16 14.84 3.11
CA ILE A 68 26.95 13.94 1.98
C ILE A 68 26.31 12.66 2.49
N PHE A 69 25.13 12.33 1.96
CA PHE A 69 24.44 11.08 2.24
C PHE A 69 24.67 10.10 1.11
N THR A 70 25.04 8.86 1.42
CA THR A 70 25.28 7.78 0.45
C THR A 70 24.22 6.69 0.59
N TYR A 71 23.70 6.23 -0.54
CA TYR A 71 22.76 5.13 -0.63
C TYR A 71 23.33 4.06 -1.56
N ASP A 72 23.46 2.85 -1.03
CA ASP A 72 23.95 1.69 -1.74
C ASP A 72 22.77 1.00 -2.40
N ILE A 73 22.91 0.65 -3.68
CA ILE A 73 21.93 -0.11 -4.45
C ILE A 73 22.62 -1.31 -5.10
N GLU A 74 22.06 -2.50 -4.92
CA GLU A 74 22.58 -3.74 -5.52
C GLU A 74 21.57 -4.32 -6.49
N GLU A 75 22.05 -4.87 -7.60
CA GLU A 75 21.18 -5.52 -8.58
C GLU A 75 20.70 -6.89 -8.10
N GLY A 76 19.41 -7.16 -8.29
CA GLY A 76 18.77 -8.42 -7.97
C GLY A 76 18.26 -9.15 -9.21
N ASP A 77 17.15 -9.87 -9.05
CA ASP A 77 16.53 -10.64 -10.13
C ASP A 77 15.66 -9.74 -11.02
N LYS A 78 16.14 -9.52 -12.25
CA LYS A 78 15.44 -8.75 -13.28
C LYS A 78 14.33 -9.54 -13.99
N THR A 79 14.25 -10.86 -13.80
CA THR A 79 13.30 -11.75 -14.51
C THR A 79 12.02 -12.05 -13.73
N CYS A 80 11.88 -11.49 -12.54
CA CYS A 80 10.73 -11.74 -11.67
C CYS A 80 9.42 -11.12 -12.21
N GLN A 81 8.35 -11.92 -12.23
CA GLN A 81 7.00 -11.53 -12.70
C GLN A 81 6.02 -11.15 -11.58
N CYS A 82 6.52 -10.60 -10.47
CA CYS A 82 5.65 -10.25 -9.35
C CYS A 82 4.78 -9.00 -9.62
N THR A 83 3.68 -8.87 -8.88
CA THR A 83 2.71 -7.77 -9.04
C THR A 83 3.15 -6.44 -8.41
N ILE A 84 4.19 -6.45 -7.56
CA ILE A 84 4.73 -5.26 -6.90
C ILE A 84 5.81 -4.67 -7.80
N ARG A 85 5.35 -3.92 -8.81
CA ARG A 85 6.20 -3.34 -9.85
C ARG A 85 5.82 -1.90 -10.15
N CYS A 86 6.78 -1.16 -10.68
CA CYS A 86 6.51 0.13 -11.31
C CYS A 86 6.13 -0.12 -12.77
N GLU A 87 4.98 0.41 -13.19
CA GLU A 87 4.51 0.28 -14.58
C GLU A 87 5.37 1.09 -15.55
N GLU A 88 5.83 2.27 -15.13
CA GLU A 88 6.63 3.20 -15.96
C GLU A 88 8.07 2.71 -16.16
N CYS A 89 8.74 2.28 -15.08
CA CYS A 89 10.10 1.72 -15.16
C CYS A 89 10.13 0.23 -15.51
N ASN A 90 8.99 -0.46 -15.51
CA ASN A 90 8.88 -1.92 -15.73
C ASN A 90 9.71 -2.80 -14.75
N ILE A 91 10.27 -2.24 -13.67
CA ILE A 91 11.06 -2.94 -12.64
C ILE A 91 10.18 -3.37 -11.46
N CYS A 92 10.54 -4.49 -10.83
CA CYS A 92 9.86 -4.97 -9.64
C CYS A 92 10.72 -4.77 -8.38
N ILE A 93 10.13 -5.01 -7.22
CA ILE A 93 10.83 -4.89 -5.94
C ILE A 93 12.06 -5.81 -5.81
N HIS A 94 12.10 -6.91 -6.55
CA HIS A 94 13.23 -7.85 -6.51
C HIS A 94 14.36 -7.48 -7.47
N SER A 95 14.14 -6.52 -8.36
CA SER A 95 15.14 -6.13 -9.37
C SER A 95 16.33 -5.40 -8.75
N PHE A 96 16.14 -4.75 -7.59
CA PHE A 96 17.17 -4.01 -6.88
C PHE A 96 16.95 -4.04 -5.37
N SER A 97 18.03 -3.95 -4.61
CA SER A 97 18.00 -3.65 -3.17
C SER A 97 18.59 -2.27 -2.91
N CYS A 98 18.10 -1.53 -1.92
CA CYS A 98 18.65 -0.21 -1.57
C CYS A 98 18.81 -0.05 -0.06
N SER A 99 19.87 0.61 0.40
CA SER A 99 20.11 0.84 1.83
C SER A 99 19.18 1.89 2.49
N CYS A 100 18.35 2.60 1.71
CA CYS A 100 17.47 3.63 2.24
C CYS A 100 16.25 3.08 2.99
N VAL A 101 15.63 3.91 3.82
CA VAL A 101 14.46 3.55 4.66
C VAL A 101 13.28 3.04 3.84
N ASP A 102 13.05 3.58 2.64
CA ASP A 102 11.94 3.13 1.80
C ASP A 102 12.08 1.66 1.39
N TYR A 103 13.30 1.19 1.14
CA TYR A 103 13.53 -0.22 0.82
C TYR A 103 13.71 -1.06 2.10
N CYS A 104 14.65 -0.68 2.99
CA CYS A 104 14.98 -1.46 4.19
C CYS A 104 13.82 -1.62 5.17
N VAL A 105 12.96 -0.61 5.31
CA VAL A 105 11.88 -0.63 6.31
C VAL A 105 10.52 -0.84 5.65
N ARG A 106 10.23 -0.10 4.59
CA ARG A 106 8.91 -0.14 3.93
C ARG A 106 8.83 -1.20 2.84
N PHE A 107 9.97 -1.76 2.44
CA PHE A 107 10.08 -2.77 1.39
C PHE A 107 9.31 -2.33 0.14
N ILE A 108 9.72 -1.21 -0.45
CA ILE A 108 9.17 -0.70 -1.71
C ILE A 108 10.31 -0.25 -2.63
N ILE A 109 10.00 -0.11 -3.93
CA ILE A 109 10.91 0.51 -4.88
C ILE A 109 11.05 1.98 -4.49
N CYS A 110 12.27 2.38 -4.15
CA CYS A 110 12.56 3.73 -3.65
C CYS A 110 12.91 4.68 -4.81
N LYS A 111 12.93 5.98 -4.51
CA LYS A 111 13.34 7.00 -5.48
C LYS A 111 14.77 6.79 -6.02
N HIS A 112 15.68 6.24 -5.21
CA HIS A 112 17.07 5.98 -5.63
C HIS A 112 17.13 4.85 -6.67
N ILE A 113 16.33 3.78 -6.48
CA ILE A 113 16.24 2.69 -7.47
C ILE A 113 15.66 3.22 -8.79
N HIS A 114 14.62 4.05 -8.74
CA HIS A 114 14.09 4.69 -9.96
C HIS A 114 15.10 5.60 -10.64
N PHE A 115 15.84 6.40 -9.86
CA PHE A 115 16.87 7.29 -10.36
C PHE A 115 17.99 6.54 -11.08
N ILE A 116 18.55 5.49 -10.47
CA ILE A 116 19.62 4.72 -11.15
C ILE A 116 19.10 4.01 -12.41
N HIS A 117 17.84 3.58 -12.42
CA HIS A 117 17.26 2.92 -13.58
C HIS A 117 17.16 3.91 -14.74
N LYS A 118 16.73 5.16 -14.46
CA LYS A 118 16.74 6.25 -15.43
C LYS A 118 18.15 6.53 -15.95
N GLU A 119 19.13 6.76 -15.06
CA GLU A 119 20.51 7.07 -15.45
C GLU A 119 21.18 5.91 -16.22
N SER A 120 20.88 4.66 -15.85
CA SER A 120 21.41 3.47 -16.55
C SER A 120 20.80 3.27 -17.93
N SER A 121 19.54 3.72 -18.15
CA SER A 121 18.84 3.60 -19.44
C SER A 121 19.38 4.57 -20.49
N VAL A 122 20.05 5.64 -20.05
CA VAL A 122 20.66 6.66 -20.93
C VAL A 122 22.05 6.21 -21.43
N GLY A 123 22.59 5.10 -20.91
CA GLY A 123 23.92 4.59 -21.25
C GLY A 123 24.06 3.89 -22.62
N GLU A 124 22.98 3.74 -23.39
CA GLU A 124 23.04 3.35 -24.80
C GLU A 124 22.67 4.56 -25.67
N ILE A 125 23.56 5.55 -25.78
CA ILE A 125 23.83 6.41 -26.96
C ILE A 125 24.80 7.56 -26.55
N SER A 126 25.65 7.91 -27.50
CA SER A 126 26.84 8.77 -27.49
C SER A 126 26.80 10.08 -26.68
N VAL A 127 27.95 10.32 -26.05
CA VAL A 127 28.49 11.61 -25.56
C VAL A 127 28.16 12.77 -26.50
N GLU A 128 27.51 13.81 -25.96
CA GLU A 128 27.77 15.19 -26.35
C GLU A 128 27.49 16.14 -25.19
N THR A 129 28.57 16.78 -24.75
CA THR A 129 28.60 17.87 -23.78
C THR A 129 27.93 19.12 -24.35
N ARG A 130 27.01 19.76 -23.62
CA ARG A 130 26.82 21.21 -23.77
C ARG A 130 26.31 21.88 -22.50
N ARG A 131 26.94 23.03 -22.23
CA ARG A 131 26.82 23.93 -21.08
C ARG A 131 25.61 24.85 -21.16
N GLU A 132 25.24 25.33 -19.96
CA GLU A 132 24.72 26.66 -19.59
C GLU A 132 23.40 27.11 -20.23
N ASP A 133 22.38 27.34 -19.39
CA ASP A 133 21.86 28.69 -19.16
C ASP A 133 21.12 28.77 -17.82
N LEU A 134 21.50 29.78 -17.04
CA LEU A 134 20.93 30.19 -15.77
C LEU A 134 19.72 31.10 -16.04
N GLU A 135 18.54 30.76 -15.52
CA GLU A 135 17.54 31.76 -15.18
C GLU A 135 17.00 31.55 -13.76
N HIS A 136 17.24 32.55 -12.93
CA HIS A 136 16.64 32.73 -11.62
C HIS A 136 15.19 33.21 -11.80
N SER A 137 14.21 32.59 -11.14
CA SER A 137 13.10 33.36 -10.56
C SER A 137 12.26 32.59 -9.55
N ASN A 138 12.31 33.09 -8.32
CA ASN A 138 11.23 33.28 -7.36
C ASN A 138 10.40 32.08 -6.88
N HIS A 139 10.73 31.73 -5.64
CA HIS A 139 9.94 30.98 -4.70
C HIS A 139 8.63 31.73 -4.37
N ASN A 140 7.49 31.15 -4.74
CA ASN A 140 6.22 31.47 -4.09
C ASN A 140 5.50 30.15 -3.76
N ILE A 141 5.34 29.89 -2.46
CA ILE A 141 4.57 28.77 -1.94
C ILE A 141 3.10 29.12 -2.18
N VAL A 142 2.53 28.65 -3.28
CA VAL A 142 1.09 28.66 -3.48
C VAL A 142 0.53 27.41 -2.82
N VAL A 143 -0.21 27.61 -1.72
CA VAL A 143 -1.10 26.59 -1.18
C VAL A 143 -2.22 26.45 -2.20
N ASP A 144 -2.17 25.41 -3.01
CA ASP A 144 -3.26 25.06 -3.91
C ASP A 144 -4.43 24.54 -3.05
N GLU A 145 -5.42 25.40 -2.84
CA GLU A 145 -6.67 25.08 -2.14
C GLU A 145 -7.59 24.17 -2.97
N ASN A 146 -7.18 23.67 -4.14
CA ASN A 146 -8.04 22.87 -5.00
C ASN A 146 -7.82 21.35 -4.89
N TYR A 147 -7.79 20.84 -3.65
CA TYR A 147 -7.64 19.40 -3.36
C TYR A 147 -8.90 18.56 -3.68
N ASN A 148 -10.03 19.19 -4.01
CA ASN A 148 -11.31 18.50 -4.23
C ASN A 148 -11.62 18.21 -5.71
N GLU A 149 -11.19 19.05 -6.65
CA GLU A 149 -11.61 18.91 -8.07
C GLU A 149 -10.86 17.77 -8.79
N LYS A 150 -9.63 17.46 -8.36
CA LYS A 150 -8.82 16.38 -8.93
C LYS A 150 -9.30 14.97 -8.54
N HIS A 151 -10.03 14.87 -7.43
CA HIS A 151 -10.56 13.60 -6.93
C HIS A 151 -11.85 13.17 -7.67
N GLU A 152 -12.60 14.10 -8.26
CA GLU A 152 -13.77 13.78 -9.09
C GLU A 152 -13.37 13.24 -10.47
N ILE A 153 -12.32 13.80 -11.09
CA ILE A 153 -11.80 13.32 -12.38
C ILE A 153 -11.13 11.93 -12.24
N GLU A 154 -10.42 11.68 -11.14
CA GLU A 154 -9.84 10.34 -10.87
C GLU A 154 -10.91 9.31 -10.46
N ASN A 155 -11.99 9.72 -9.79
CA ASN A 155 -13.12 8.82 -9.49
C ASN A 155 -13.92 8.48 -10.75
N ASP A 156 -14.19 9.43 -11.66
CA ASP A 156 -14.90 9.17 -12.91
C ASP A 156 -14.09 8.29 -13.89
N ALA A 157 -12.76 8.28 -13.78
CA ALA A 157 -11.90 7.36 -14.53
C ALA A 157 -11.84 5.93 -13.94
N ILE A 158 -12.15 5.75 -12.65
CA ILE A 158 -12.09 4.44 -11.95
C ILE A 158 -13.45 3.71 -12.01
N VAL A 159 -14.57 4.43 -12.02
CA VAL A 159 -15.93 3.85 -12.01
C VAL A 159 -16.25 2.95 -13.22
N PRO A 160 -15.79 3.23 -14.47
CA PRO A 160 -16.05 2.34 -15.61
C PRO A 160 -15.37 0.96 -15.47
N THR A 161 -14.24 0.89 -14.75
CA THR A 161 -13.44 -0.33 -14.60
C THR A 161 -14.05 -1.30 -13.58
N LEU A 162 -14.97 -0.84 -12.74
CA LEU A 162 -15.63 -1.66 -11.72
C LEU A 162 -17.05 -2.09 -12.06
N HIS A 163 -17.61 -1.68 -13.21
CA HIS A 163 -18.99 -2.05 -13.55
C HIS A 163 -19.25 -2.46 -15.02
N ASN A 164 -18.24 -2.89 -15.77
CA ASN A 164 -18.45 -3.55 -17.07
C ASN A 164 -17.52 -4.76 -17.23
N VAL A 165 -17.49 -5.68 -16.27
CA VAL A 165 -17.17 -7.06 -16.65
C VAL A 165 -18.35 -7.50 -17.50
N SER A 166 -18.17 -7.53 -18.83
CA SER A 166 -19.17 -8.09 -19.74
C SER A 166 -19.62 -9.44 -19.17
N LEU A 167 -20.93 -9.69 -19.17
CA LEU A 167 -21.47 -10.98 -18.74
C LEU A 167 -20.75 -12.11 -19.49
N ASP A 168 -20.41 -11.89 -20.76
CA ASP A 168 -19.62 -12.83 -21.58
C ASP A 168 -18.20 -13.03 -21.04
N ALA A 169 -17.54 -11.96 -20.58
CA ALA A 169 -16.21 -12.05 -19.99
C ALA A 169 -16.24 -12.76 -18.61
N ALA A 170 -17.27 -12.49 -17.79
CA ALA A 170 -17.48 -13.17 -16.51
C ALA A 170 -17.77 -14.67 -16.69
N ILE A 171 -18.63 -15.01 -17.66
CA ILE A 171 -18.94 -16.39 -18.03
C ILE A 171 -17.68 -17.07 -18.57
N HIS A 172 -16.95 -16.44 -19.49
CA HIS A 172 -15.71 -17.00 -20.05
C HIS A 172 -14.66 -17.30 -18.98
N ASN A 173 -14.46 -16.37 -18.04
CA ASN A 173 -13.53 -16.56 -16.92
C ASN A 173 -13.99 -17.72 -16.01
N THR A 174 -15.28 -17.81 -15.72
CA THR A 174 -15.86 -18.90 -14.92
C THR A 174 -15.68 -20.26 -15.61
N LEU A 175 -15.95 -20.35 -16.92
CA LEU A 175 -15.73 -21.55 -17.72
C LEU A 175 -14.25 -21.95 -17.79
N THR A 176 -13.35 -20.97 -17.80
CA THR A 176 -11.90 -21.21 -17.76
C THR A 176 -11.47 -21.86 -16.45
N VAL A 177 -12.03 -21.41 -15.32
CA VAL A 177 -11.79 -22.04 -14.00
C VAL A 177 -12.31 -23.48 -13.99
N MET A 178 -13.49 -23.75 -14.56
CA MET A 178 -14.03 -25.12 -14.67
C MET A 178 -13.12 -26.04 -15.50
N LYS A 179 -12.60 -25.59 -16.64
CA LYS A 179 -11.65 -26.36 -17.46
C LYS A 179 -10.35 -26.68 -16.70
N ASN A 180 -9.88 -25.75 -15.88
CA ASN A 180 -8.70 -25.99 -15.03
C ASN A 180 -8.96 -27.04 -13.96
N LEU A 181 -10.15 -27.02 -13.35
CA LEU A 181 -10.56 -28.03 -12.38
C LEU A 181 -10.67 -29.41 -13.03
N GLU A 182 -11.24 -29.49 -14.23
CA GLU A 182 -11.34 -30.73 -15.01
C GLU A 182 -9.95 -31.32 -15.34
N ARG A 183 -8.99 -30.46 -15.71
CA ARG A 183 -7.59 -30.88 -15.89
C ARG A 183 -6.95 -31.35 -14.59
N GLY A 184 -7.27 -30.70 -13.46
CA GLY A 184 -6.82 -31.14 -12.14
C GLY A 184 -7.34 -32.53 -11.78
N LEU A 185 -8.62 -32.79 -12.02
CA LEU A 185 -9.29 -34.07 -11.79
C LEU A 185 -8.65 -35.23 -12.57
N ARG A 186 -8.22 -35.00 -13.82
CA ARG A 186 -7.51 -36.01 -14.62
C ARG A 186 -6.18 -36.48 -14.02
N ASN A 187 -5.58 -35.69 -13.13
CA ASN A 187 -4.29 -35.98 -12.53
C ASN A 187 -4.40 -36.60 -11.13
N VAL A 188 -5.62 -36.75 -10.59
CA VAL A 188 -5.87 -37.35 -9.29
C VAL A 188 -5.67 -38.87 -9.38
N LYS A 189 -4.88 -39.43 -8.47
CA LYS A 189 -4.54 -40.87 -8.45
C LYS A 189 -5.21 -41.65 -7.32
N SER A 190 -5.85 -40.96 -6.38
CA SER A 190 -6.50 -41.57 -5.22
C SER A 190 -8.02 -41.49 -5.33
N VAL A 191 -8.70 -42.62 -5.07
CA VAL A 191 -10.17 -42.72 -5.04
C VAL A 191 -10.75 -41.89 -3.90
N ASP A 192 -10.05 -41.80 -2.75
CA ASP A 192 -10.49 -41.01 -1.61
C ASP A 192 -10.48 -39.51 -1.93
N GLU A 193 -9.45 -39.04 -2.65
CA GLU A 193 -9.35 -37.66 -3.13
C GLU A 193 -10.48 -37.32 -4.11
N VAL A 194 -10.81 -38.24 -5.03
CA VAL A 194 -11.95 -38.08 -5.94
C VAL A 194 -13.27 -38.01 -5.15
N CYS A 195 -13.43 -38.83 -4.12
CA CYS A 195 -14.66 -38.85 -3.30
C CYS A 195 -14.84 -37.54 -2.51
N GLU A 196 -13.77 -36.98 -1.95
CA GLU A 196 -13.81 -35.66 -1.30
C GLU A 196 -14.16 -34.56 -2.30
N ILE A 197 -13.51 -34.55 -3.46
CA ILE A 197 -13.78 -33.54 -4.49
C ILE A 197 -15.22 -33.65 -4.98
N GLN A 198 -15.74 -34.86 -5.18
CA GLN A 198 -17.14 -35.08 -5.56
C GLN A 198 -18.11 -34.50 -4.53
N ARG A 199 -17.88 -34.70 -3.23
CA ARG A 199 -18.72 -34.11 -2.17
C ARG A 199 -18.70 -32.59 -2.20
N THR A 200 -17.54 -31.98 -2.46
CA THR A 200 -17.44 -30.52 -2.60
C THR A 200 -18.16 -30.00 -3.84
N LEU A 201 -18.10 -30.71 -4.97
CA LEU A 201 -18.79 -30.34 -6.21
C LEU A 201 -20.32 -30.40 -6.05
N ILE A 202 -20.85 -31.45 -5.41
CA ILE A 202 -22.28 -31.57 -5.11
C ILE A 202 -22.76 -30.41 -4.22
N ALA A 203 -21.93 -29.98 -3.25
CA ALA A 203 -22.25 -28.85 -2.40
C ALA A 203 -22.26 -27.51 -3.17
N LEU A 204 -21.37 -27.36 -4.15
CA LEU A 204 -21.33 -26.17 -5.02
C LEU A 204 -22.51 -26.14 -5.99
N GLU A 205 -22.87 -27.27 -6.60
CA GLU A 205 -24.04 -27.41 -7.48
C GLU A 205 -25.32 -26.94 -6.77
N ARG A 206 -25.54 -27.40 -5.53
CA ARG A 206 -26.71 -26.97 -4.72
C ARG A 206 -26.75 -25.46 -4.50
N ARG A 207 -25.59 -24.81 -4.32
CA ARG A 207 -25.51 -23.36 -4.13
C ARG A 207 -25.82 -22.61 -5.42
N VAL A 208 -25.35 -23.10 -6.56
CA VAL A 208 -25.65 -22.51 -7.87
C VAL A 208 -27.15 -22.60 -8.16
N ASN A 209 -27.75 -23.77 -7.99
CA ASN A 209 -29.19 -23.97 -8.22
C ASN A 209 -30.05 -23.11 -7.27
N SER A 210 -29.61 -22.89 -6.03
CA SER A 210 -30.30 -21.98 -5.10
C SER A 210 -30.22 -20.50 -5.52
N SER A 211 -29.19 -20.10 -6.26
CA SER A 211 -29.04 -18.74 -6.78
C SER A 211 -30.07 -18.41 -7.87
N GLU A 212 -30.48 -19.40 -8.67
CA GLU A 212 -31.52 -19.25 -9.70
C GLU A 212 -32.92 -19.02 -9.10
N SER A 213 -33.15 -19.47 -7.86
CA SER A 213 -34.43 -19.25 -7.17
C SER A 213 -34.59 -17.84 -6.57
N MET A 214 -33.50 -17.07 -6.41
CA MET A 214 -33.52 -15.70 -5.88
C MET A 214 -33.78 -14.63 -6.95
N THR A 215 -33.61 -14.95 -8.24
CA THR A 215 -33.82 -14.02 -9.35
C THR A 215 -35.29 -13.84 -9.75
N ASN A 216 -36.20 -14.68 -9.26
CA ASN A 216 -37.63 -14.65 -9.61
C ASN A 216 -38.51 -13.72 -8.73
N LEU A 217 -37.92 -12.90 -7.85
CA LEU A 217 -38.65 -11.93 -7.00
C LEU A 217 -38.68 -10.48 -7.55
N SER A 218 -38.33 -10.25 -8.81
CA SER A 218 -38.23 -8.91 -9.42
C SER A 218 -39.57 -8.32 -9.90
N GLY A 219 -40.68 -8.62 -9.22
CA GLY A 219 -42.04 -8.20 -9.58
C GLY A 219 -42.68 -7.12 -8.70
N LEU A 220 -41.90 -6.22 -8.08
CA LEU A 220 -42.44 -5.09 -7.29
C LEU A 220 -41.88 -3.74 -7.75
N PRO A 221 -42.71 -2.68 -7.80
CA PRO A 221 -42.40 -1.45 -8.50
C PRO A 221 -41.24 -0.70 -7.86
N VAL A 222 -40.44 -0.10 -8.72
CA VAL A 222 -39.27 0.73 -8.43
C VAL A 222 -39.67 1.92 -7.55
N ALA A 223 -39.65 1.73 -6.24
CA ALA A 223 -39.56 2.83 -5.30
C ALA A 223 -38.10 3.27 -5.26
N GLN A 224 -37.88 4.49 -5.76
CA GLN A 224 -36.66 5.29 -5.71
C GLN A 224 -35.60 4.76 -4.73
N ARG A 225 -34.53 4.17 -5.28
CA ARG A 225 -33.31 3.88 -4.52
C ARG A 225 -32.72 5.20 -4.05
N LYS A 226 -33.06 5.62 -2.83
CA LYS A 226 -32.21 6.54 -2.08
C LYS A 226 -30.86 5.83 -1.93
N VAL A 227 -29.82 6.44 -2.47
CA VAL A 227 -28.43 6.08 -2.17
C VAL A 227 -28.33 5.92 -0.66
N ALA A 228 -27.94 4.74 -0.19
CA ALA A 228 -27.65 4.53 1.21
C ALA A 228 -26.35 5.30 1.52
N CYS A 229 -26.47 6.61 1.70
CA CYS A 229 -25.45 7.38 2.39
C CYS A 229 -25.33 6.76 3.78
N ALA A 230 -24.09 6.46 4.18
CA ALA A 230 -23.79 6.09 5.55
C ALA A 230 -24.55 7.04 6.49
N PRO A 231 -25.16 6.55 7.59
CA PRO A 231 -25.93 7.39 8.48
C PRO A 231 -25.07 8.60 8.85
N SER A 232 -25.60 9.78 8.51
CA SER A 232 -24.95 11.04 8.80
C SER A 232 -24.68 11.06 10.31
N ASN A 233 -23.42 11.05 10.73
CA ASN A 233 -22.96 11.13 12.13
C ASN A 233 -23.28 12.50 12.78
N LYS A 234 -24.47 13.05 12.51
CA LYS A 234 -24.96 14.34 13.02
C LYS A 234 -25.47 14.27 14.46
N SER A 235 -25.41 13.09 15.10
CA SER A 235 -25.85 12.87 16.48
C SER A 235 -24.87 12.03 17.30
N ILE A 236 -23.58 12.00 16.91
CA ILE A 236 -22.53 11.55 17.81
C ILE A 236 -22.15 12.75 18.67
N GLU A 237 -22.59 12.76 19.93
CA GLU A 237 -21.96 13.63 20.92
C GLU A 237 -20.47 13.29 20.95
N GLN A 238 -19.62 14.30 20.76
CA GLN A 238 -18.19 14.13 20.89
C GLN A 238 -17.91 13.57 22.28
N GLN A 239 -17.38 12.35 22.37
CA GLN A 239 -16.83 11.86 23.62
C GLN A 239 -15.81 12.89 24.11
N ARG A 240 -15.99 13.38 25.34
CA ARG A 240 -15.08 14.33 25.97
C ARG A 240 -13.67 13.81 25.79
N ARG A 241 -12.81 14.59 25.12
CA ARG A 241 -11.37 14.31 25.13
C ARG A 241 -10.97 14.16 26.60
N PHE A 242 -10.39 13.03 26.95
CA PHE A 242 -9.61 12.95 28.19
C PHE A 242 -8.47 13.95 28.04
N VAL A 243 -8.68 15.15 28.58
CA VAL A 243 -7.60 16.07 28.87
C VAL A 243 -6.80 15.37 29.95
N ILE A 244 -5.69 14.75 29.55
CA ILE A 244 -4.62 14.48 30.50
C ILE A 244 -4.23 15.87 30.98
N LYS A 245 -4.64 16.23 32.20
CA LYS A 245 -4.04 17.36 32.91
C LYS A 245 -2.57 17.04 32.98
N LYS A 246 -1.79 17.68 32.11
CA LYS A 246 -0.35 17.73 32.26
C LYS A 246 -0.16 18.50 33.57
N GLU A 247 0.02 17.77 34.68
CA GLU A 247 0.55 18.38 35.87
C GLU A 247 1.81 19.11 35.45
N ASN A 248 1.90 20.38 35.83
CA ASN A 248 3.06 21.21 35.56
C ASN A 248 4.26 20.55 36.25
N PHE A 249 4.97 19.71 35.51
CA PHE A 249 6.32 19.35 35.85
C PHE A 249 7.11 20.65 35.84
N LEU A 250 7.45 21.12 37.05
CA LEU A 250 8.38 22.21 37.28
C LEU A 250 9.53 22.08 36.30
N SER A 251 9.89 23.18 35.66
CA SER A 251 11.00 23.20 34.72
C SER A 251 12.24 22.57 35.37
N LYS A 252 13.09 21.87 34.60
CA LYS A 252 14.32 21.26 35.15
C LYS A 252 15.17 22.26 35.94
N THR A 253 15.05 23.55 35.62
CA THR A 253 15.63 24.69 36.32
C THR A 253 15.02 24.99 37.70
N GLU A 254 13.72 24.76 37.91
CA GLU A 254 13.05 24.93 39.21
C GLU A 254 13.28 23.73 40.13
N VAL A 255 13.32 22.51 39.59
CA VAL A 255 13.67 21.31 40.38
C VAL A 255 15.08 21.44 40.95
N ALA A 256 16.04 21.94 40.16
CA ALA A 256 17.39 22.21 40.64
C ALA A 256 17.43 23.29 41.75
N LYS A 257 16.64 24.37 41.64
CA LYS A 257 16.54 25.41 42.68
C LYS A 257 15.82 24.94 43.95
N GLN A 258 14.88 24.01 43.83
CA GLN A 258 14.20 23.38 44.99
C GLN A 258 15.15 22.44 45.73
N MET A 259 15.94 21.64 45.00
CA MET A 259 16.95 20.76 45.57
C MET A 259 18.05 21.53 46.29
N TYR A 260 18.55 22.63 45.72
CA TYR A 260 19.59 23.46 46.37
C TYR A 260 19.09 24.13 47.67
N ARG A 261 17.81 24.54 47.73
CA ARG A 261 17.21 25.09 48.96
C ARG A 261 17.03 24.03 50.05
N ASN A 262 16.67 22.81 49.67
CA ASN A 262 16.49 21.71 50.63
C ASN A 262 17.81 21.19 51.20
N ILE A 263 18.92 21.28 50.44
CA ILE A 263 20.25 20.95 50.94
C ILE A 263 20.74 22.03 51.91
N LYS A 264 20.49 23.31 51.63
CA LYS A 264 20.89 24.41 52.52
C LYS A 264 20.18 24.37 53.89
N ASN A 265 18.88 24.08 53.91
CA ASN A 265 18.12 23.97 55.16
C ASN A 265 18.43 22.73 56.00
N LYS A 266 19.12 21.72 55.45
CA LYS A 266 19.55 20.53 56.20
C LYS A 266 20.89 20.71 56.93
N ASN A 267 21.64 21.76 56.61
CA ASN A 267 22.91 22.07 57.26
C ASN A 267 22.78 23.08 58.41
N ASP A 268 21.56 23.57 58.69
CA ASP A 268 21.26 24.48 59.82
C ASP A 268 20.59 23.76 61.01
N CYS A 269 20.63 22.42 61.03
CA CYS A 269 20.26 21.60 62.18
C CYS A 269 21.34 20.56 62.46
N TYR A 270 22.54 21.04 62.81
CA TYR A 270 23.49 20.41 63.72
C TYR A 270 24.40 21.50 64.31
#